data_AF-A0A9D4N1H6-F1
#
_entry.id   AF-A0A9D4N1H6-F1
#
_cell.length_a   1.000
_cell.length_b   1.000
_cell.length_c   1.000
_cell.angle_alpha   90.00
_cell.angle_beta   90.00
_cell.angle_gamma   90.00
#
_symmetry.space_group_name_H-M   'P 1'
#
loop_
_entity.id
_entity.type
_entity.pdbx_description
1 polymer ?
#
loop_
_entity_poly.entity_id
_entity_poly.type
_entity_poly.pdbx_seq_one_letter_code
_entity_poly.pdbx_strand_id
1 'polypeptide(L)'
;MPPEDIVALQVALINLALKCYPDKIEYVDKVLETTEEIFNRLNLDHSPGSKDKSLEHGSPVSKELMRLMKIPIENYNNVLTVLELQHFGPLFEYFDYQSRKAMSCFLISNAL
;
A
#
# COMPACT_ATOMS: atom_id res chain seq x y z
N MET A 1 15.14 -0.02 12.87
CA MET A 1 14.01 -0.93 12.67
C MET A 1 14.03 -1.35 11.21
N PRO A 2 13.95 -2.64 10.89
CA PRO A 2 13.86 -3.12 9.51
C PRO A 2 12.69 -2.45 8.75
N PRO A 3 12.84 -2.09 7.46
CA PRO A 3 11.77 -1.45 6.68
C PRO A 3 10.45 -2.22 6.65
N GLU A 4 10.51 -3.55 6.62
CA GLU A 4 9.35 -4.44 6.64
C GLU A 4 8.53 -4.31 7.92
N ASP A 5 9.18 -4.11 9.07
CA ASP A 5 8.50 -3.93 10.35
C ASP A 5 7.81 -2.56 10.41
N ILE A 6 8.38 -1.55 9.76
CA ILE A 6 7.77 -0.22 9.64
C ILE A 6 6.49 -0.31 8.80
N VAL A 7 6.51 -1.03 7.68
CA VAL A 7 5.32 -1.25 6.84
C VAL A 7 4.30 -2.14 7.55
N ALA A 8 4.73 -3.17 8.30
CA ALA A 8 3.85 -3.99 9.11
C ALA A 8 3.13 -3.17 10.20
N LEU A 9 3.76 -2.12 10.73
CA LEU A 9 3.10 -1.18 11.64
C LEU A 9 2.02 -0.37 10.91
N GLN A 10 2.26 0.07 9.67
CA GLN A 10 1.23 0.73 8.85
C GLN A 10 0.04 -0.21 8.56
N VAL A 11 0.30 -1.51 8.34
CA VAL A 11 -0.75 -2.54 8.25
C VAL A 11 -1.55 -2.66 9.55
N ALA A 12 -0.92 -2.53 10.72
CA ALA A 12 -1.65 -2.52 11.98
C ALA A 12 -2.50 -1.26 12.13
N LEU A 13 -1.98 -0.10 11.72
CA LEU A 13 -2.68 1.19 11.77
C LEU A 13 -3.91 1.24 10.85
N ILE A 14 -3.82 0.75 9.61
CA ILE A 14 -4.96 0.71 8.70
C ILE A 14 -6.06 -0.21 9.24
N ASN A 15 -5.69 -1.37 9.81
CA ASN A 15 -6.64 -2.27 10.48
C ASN A 15 -7.30 -1.63 11.70
N LEU A 16 -6.54 -0.86 12.49
CA LEU A 16 -7.07 -0.11 13.62
C LEU A 16 -8.08 0.95 13.15
N ALA A 17 -7.72 1.73 12.12
CA ALA A 17 -8.59 2.74 11.54
C ALA A 17 -9.91 2.12 11.06
N LEU A 18 -9.85 1.01 10.32
CA LEU A 18 -11.04 0.33 9.82
C LEU A 18 -11.92 -0.27 10.92
N LYS A 19 -11.32 -0.88 11.95
CA LYS A 19 -12.08 -1.54 13.03
C LYS A 19 -12.66 -0.55 14.04
N CYS A 20 -11.93 0.51 14.36
CA CYS A 20 -12.34 1.49 15.37
C CYS A 20 -13.11 2.67 14.77
N TYR A 21 -12.88 3.01 13.50
CA TYR A 21 -13.46 4.16 12.81
C TYR A 21 -13.89 3.82 11.37
N PRO A 22 -14.82 2.86 11.17
CA PRO A 22 -15.22 2.39 9.84
C PRO A 22 -15.78 3.50 8.93
N ASP A 23 -16.45 4.49 9.52
CA ASP A 23 -17.08 5.60 8.78
C ASP A 23 -16.07 6.68 8.34
N LYS A 24 -14.82 6.64 8.84
CA LYS A 24 -13.81 7.67 8.61
C LYS A 24 -12.74 7.21 7.63
N ILE A 25 -13.10 7.25 6.35
CA ILE A 25 -12.23 6.88 5.22
C ILE A 25 -10.95 7.73 5.19
N GLU A 26 -11.03 9.00 5.62
CA GLU A 26 -9.88 9.91 5.72
C GLU A 26 -8.73 9.36 6.57
N TYR A 27 -9.01 8.56 7.61
CA TYR A 27 -7.96 7.97 8.43
C TYR A 27 -7.22 6.86 7.70
N VAL A 28 -7.91 6.12 6.84
CA VAL A 28 -7.26 5.14 5.96
C VAL A 28 -6.38 5.85 4.95
N ASP A 29 -6.88 6.91 4.31
CA ASP A 29 -6.08 7.71 3.37
C ASP A 29 -4.85 8.33 4.04
N LYS A 30 -4.98 8.80 5.29
CA LYS A 30 -3.84 9.35 6.04
C LYS A 30 -2.75 8.32 6.34
N VAL A 31 -3.14 7.07 6.59
CA VAL A 31 -2.17 5.97 6.75
C VAL A 31 -1.47 5.66 5.43
N LEU A 32 -2.19 5.72 4.30
CA LEU A 32 -1.60 5.55 2.97
C LEU A 32 -0.62 6.69 2.64
N GLU A 33 -0.98 7.94 2.92
CA GLU A 33 -0.11 9.12 2.79
C GLU A 33 1.16 8.97 3.64
N THR A 34 1.01 8.57 4.91
CA THR A 34 2.16 8.34 5.81
C THR A 34 3.05 7.21 5.27
N THR A 35 2.46 6.19 4.66
CA THR A 35 3.18 5.09 4.03
C THR A 35 4.00 5.57 2.83
N GLU A 36 3.41 6.41 1.98
CA GLU A 36 4.10 7.05 0.86
C GLU A 36 5.28 7.92 1.34
N GLU A 37 5.07 8.75 2.36
CA GLU A 37 6.14 9.53 2.98
C GLU A 37 7.27 8.65 3.52
N ILE A 38 6.94 7.51 4.13
CA ILE A 38 7.93 6.55 4.63
C ILE A 38 8.75 5.99 3.47
N PHE A 39 8.14 5.58 2.36
CA PHE A 39 8.86 5.10 1.19
C PHE A 39 9.76 6.17 0.57
N ASN A 40 9.29 7.42 0.51
CA ASN A 40 10.08 8.55 0.04
C ASN A 40 11.28 8.82 0.97
N ARG A 41 11.09 8.78 2.30
CA ARG A 41 12.17 8.99 3.29
C ARG A 41 13.16 7.84 3.36
N LEU A 42 12.71 6.61 3.12
CA LEU A 42 13.55 5.42 3.13
C LEU A 42 14.56 5.38 1.97
N ASN A 43 14.53 6.36 1.05
CA ASN A 43 15.51 6.51 -0.03
C ASN A 43 15.77 5.17 -0.76
N LEU A 44 14.74 4.65 -1.43
CA LEU A 44 14.97 3.80 -2.62
C LEU A 44 15.74 4.56 -3.73
N ASP A 45 16.12 5.83 -3.50
CA ASP A 45 16.76 6.77 -4.40
C ASP A 45 18.30 6.94 -4.29
N HIS A 46 19.04 6.23 -3.42
CA HIS A 46 20.51 6.43 -3.34
C HIS A 46 21.37 5.15 -3.30
N SER A 47 21.26 4.32 -4.34
CA SER A 47 22.45 3.69 -4.92
C SER A 47 22.60 4.19 -6.37
N PRO A 48 23.71 4.87 -6.73
CA PRO A 48 23.95 5.41 -8.06
C PRO A 48 24.31 4.29 -9.06
N GLY A 49 23.40 3.34 -9.24
CA GLY A 49 23.62 2.14 -10.07
C GLY A 49 22.40 1.22 -10.26
N SER A 50 21.35 1.32 -9.44
CA SER A 50 20.14 0.49 -9.54
C SER A 50 19.01 1.28 -10.20
N LYS A 51 18.70 0.92 -11.45
CA LYS A 51 17.68 1.56 -12.32
C LYS A 51 16.23 1.23 -11.96
N ASP A 52 15.96 0.56 -10.85
CA ASP A 52 14.59 0.19 -10.45
C ASP A 52 14.22 0.85 -9.13
N LYS A 53 13.36 1.88 -9.22
CA LYS A 53 12.59 2.50 -8.12
C LYS A 53 11.56 1.50 -7.52
N SER A 54 11.54 0.25 -8.00
CA SER A 54 10.53 -0.76 -7.70
C SER A 54 11.04 -1.79 -6.70
N LEU A 55 10.22 -2.07 -5.69
CA LEU A 55 10.43 -3.17 -4.75
C LEU A 55 10.39 -4.50 -5.49
N GLU A 56 11.46 -5.29 -5.38
CA GLU A 56 11.53 -6.62 -5.98
C GLU A 56 10.34 -7.49 -5.55
N HIS A 57 9.76 -8.21 -6.52
CA HIS A 57 8.65 -9.12 -6.26
C HIS A 57 9.04 -10.16 -5.21
N GLY A 58 8.24 -10.25 -4.15
CA GLY A 58 8.47 -11.22 -3.08
C GLY A 58 9.46 -10.78 -2.00
N SER A 59 10.04 -9.58 -2.11
CA SER A 59 10.76 -8.96 -0.99
C SER A 59 9.83 -8.82 0.24
N PRO A 60 10.37 -8.89 1.47
CA PRO A 60 9.56 -8.73 2.69
C PRO A 60 8.73 -7.45 2.69
N VAL A 61 9.33 -6.34 2.25
CA VAL A 61 8.67 -5.03 2.15
C VAL A 61 7.54 -5.03 1.11
N SER A 62 7.75 -5.64 -0.06
CA SER A 62 6.72 -5.76 -1.11
C SER A 62 5.53 -6.60 -0.65
N LYS A 63 5.78 -7.70 0.08
CA LYS A 63 4.70 -8.53 0.66
C LYS A 63 3.88 -7.75 1.68
N GLU A 64 4.53 -6.98 2.54
CA GLU A 64 3.86 -6.15 3.53
C GLU A 64 3.06 -5.01 2.89
N LEU A 65 3.61 -4.36 1.87
CA LEU A 65 2.88 -3.34 1.10
C LEU A 65 1.67 -3.95 0.37
N MET A 66 1.82 -5.12 -0.24
CA MET A 66 0.68 -5.83 -0.83
C MET A 66 -0.39 -6.15 0.22
N ARG A 67 0.01 -6.59 1.42
CA ARG A 67 -0.93 -6.84 2.52
C ARG A 67 -1.65 -5.56 2.93
N LEU A 68 -0.93 -4.44 3.04
CA LEU A 68 -1.48 -3.13 3.36
C LEU A 68 -2.58 -2.72 2.37
N MET A 69 -2.31 -2.82 1.07
CA MET A 69 -3.24 -2.38 0.03
C MET A 69 -4.45 -3.31 -0.15
N LYS A 70 -4.33 -4.59 0.19
CA LYS A 70 -5.46 -5.54 0.13
C LYS A 70 -6.52 -5.28 1.20
N ILE A 71 -6.11 -4.82 2.37
CA ILE A 71 -7.03 -4.59 3.51
C ILE A 71 -8.20 -3.66 3.16
N PRO A 72 -8.00 -2.46 2.59
CA PRO A 72 -9.12 -1.61 2.21
C PRO A 72 -9.98 -2.26 1.11
N ILE A 73 -9.38 -2.97 0.14
CA ILE A 73 -10.13 -3.68 -0.91
C ILE A 73 -11.06 -4.75 -0.32
N GLU A 74 -10.59 -5.51 0.68
CA GLU A 74 -11.36 -6.60 1.30
C GLU A 74 -12.40 -6.11 2.32
N ASN A 75 -12.18 -4.95 2.96
CA ASN A 75 -13.05 -4.45 4.02
C ASN A 75 -14.10 -3.45 3.53
N TYR A 76 -13.84 -2.72 2.43
CA TYR A 76 -14.84 -1.83 1.87
C TYR A 76 -15.80 -2.59 0.96
N ASN A 77 -17.09 -2.59 1.32
CA ASN A 77 -18.15 -3.19 0.50
C ASN A 77 -18.27 -2.58 -0.92
N ASN A 78 -17.76 -1.36 -1.10
CA ASN A 78 -17.83 -0.63 -2.35
C ASN A 78 -16.41 -0.26 -2.82
N VAL A 79 -15.94 -0.90 -3.90
CA VAL A 79 -14.63 -0.62 -4.49
C VAL A 79 -14.45 0.84 -4.92
N LEU A 80 -15.54 1.57 -5.21
CA LEU A 80 -15.45 2.99 -5.55
C LEU A 80 -14.85 3.81 -4.41
N THR A 81 -15.12 3.45 -3.16
CA THR A 81 -14.53 4.14 -1.99
C THR A 81 -13.02 3.96 -1.91
N VAL A 82 -12.50 2.81 -2.37
CA VAL A 82 -11.05 2.57 -2.47
C VAL A 82 -10.45 3.39 -3.60
N LEU A 83 -11.16 3.53 -4.71
CA LEU A 83 -10.72 4.32 -5.87
C LEU A 83 -10.76 5.83 -5.61
N GLU A 84 -11.58 6.30 -4.67
CA GLU A 84 -11.64 7.70 -4.22
C GLU A 84 -10.46 8.10 -3.31
N LEU A 85 -9.72 7.14 -2.75
CA LEU A 85 -8.55 7.39 -1.91
C LEU A 85 -7.42 8.02 -2.76
N GLN A 86 -7.03 9.24 -2.41
CA GLN A 86 -6.04 10.01 -3.17
C GLN A 86 -4.65 9.37 -3.14
N HIS A 87 -4.29 8.77 -2.00
CA HIS A 87 -2.96 8.21 -1.78
C HIS A 87 -2.86 6.72 -2.09
N PHE A 88 -3.97 6.09 -2.53
CA PHE A 88 -3.95 4.68 -2.92
C PHE A 88 -3.27 4.44 -4.28
N GLY A 89 -3.50 5.34 -5.25
CA GLY A 89 -2.90 5.26 -6.58
C GLY A 89 -1.37 5.38 -6.60
N PRO A 90 -0.77 6.41 -5.98
CA PRO A 90 0.68 6.61 -5.96
C PRO A 90 1.47 5.41 -5.41
N LEU A 91 0.91 4.65 -4.47
CA LEU A 91 1.58 3.48 -3.90
C LEU A 91 1.88 2.37 -4.94
N PHE A 92 1.16 2.34 -6.07
CA PHE A 92 1.47 1.40 -7.15
C PHE A 92 2.83 1.66 -7.81
N GLU A 93 3.38 2.88 -7.73
CA GLU A 93 4.69 3.19 -8.31
C GLU A 93 5.84 2.43 -7.67
N TYR A 94 5.72 2.08 -6.39
CA TYR A 94 6.75 1.35 -5.64
C TYR A 94 6.76 -0.14 -5.94
N PHE A 95 5.74 -0.69 -6.59
CA PHE A 95 5.71 -2.10 -6.98
C PHE A 95 6.47 -2.35 -8.28
N ASP A 96 7.08 -3.54 -8.39
CA ASP A 96 7.57 -4.05 -9.66
C ASP A 96 6.42 -4.41 -10.61
N TYR A 97 6.73 -4.73 -11.85
CA TYR A 97 5.72 -5.08 -12.86
C TYR A 97 4.85 -6.27 -12.43
N GLN A 98 5.45 -7.30 -11.83
CA GLN A 98 4.73 -8.50 -11.41
C GLN A 98 3.73 -8.19 -10.29
N SER A 99 4.17 -7.48 -9.24
CA SER A 99 3.31 -7.13 -8.10
C SER A 99 2.21 -6.14 -8.50
N ARG A 100 2.51 -5.17 -9.38
CA ARG A 100 1.49 -4.28 -9.96
C ARG A 100 0.41 -5.07 -10.67
N LYS A 101 0.79 -5.97 -11.57
CA LYS A 101 -0.16 -6.82 -12.29
C LYS A 101 -1.02 -7.64 -11.34
N ALA A 102 -0.42 -8.29 -10.35
CA ALA A 102 -1.14 -9.10 -9.38
C ALA A 102 -2.15 -8.26 -8.56
N MET A 103 -1.74 -7.08 -8.09
CA MET A 103 -2.60 -6.17 -7.32
C MET A 103 -3.74 -5.59 -8.17
N SER A 104 -3.46 -5.17 -9.40
CA SER A 104 -4.50 -4.66 -10.31
C SER A 104 -5.51 -5.75 -10.67
N CYS A 105 -5.07 -6.98 -10.93
CA CYS A 105 -5.99 -8.11 -11.13
C CYS A 105 -6.86 -8.35 -9.89
N PHE A 106 -6.29 -8.26 -8.69
CA PHE A 106 -7.03 -8.43 -7.44
C PHE A 106 -8.08 -7.34 -7.24
N LEU A 107 -7.73 -6.08 -7.52
CA LEU A 107 -8.65 -4.95 -7.45
C LEU A 107 -9.84 -5.13 -8.42
N ILE A 108 -9.56 -5.47 -9.68
CA ILE A 108 -10.61 -5.70 -10.70
C ILE A 108 -11.49 -6.90 -10.31
N SER A 109 -10.90 -7.97 -9.77
CA SER A 109 -11.67 -9.16 -9.37
C SER A 109 -12.61 -8.90 -8.20
N ASN A 110 -12.29 -7.95 -7.31
CA ASN A 110 -13.19 -7.53 -6.24
C ASN A 110 -14.20 -6.46 -6.70
N ALA A 111 -14.00 -5.85 -7.86
CA ALA A 111 -14.92 -4.88 -8.45
C ALA A 111 -16.05 -5.52 -9.27
N LEU A 112 -15.88 -6.79 -9.68
CA LEU A 112 -16.80 -7.59 -10.50
C LEU A 112 -17.73 -8.42 -9.61
#